data_AF-A0A650GCN7-F1
#
_entry.id   AF-A0A650GCN7-F1
#
_cell.length_a   1.000
_cell.length_b   1.000
_cell.length_c   1.000
_cell.angle_alpha   90.00
_cell.angle_beta   90.00
_cell.angle_gamma   90.00
#
_symmetry.space_group_name_H-M   'P 1'
#
loop_
_entity.id
_entity.type
_entity.pdbx_description
1 polymer ?
#
loop_
_entity_poly.entity_id
_entity_poly.type
_entity_poly.pdbx_seq_one_letter_code
_entity_poly.pdbx_strand_id
1 'polypeptide(L)' 'MYQVYYTRDKAGRITQKLETIEGITHSIDYSYDLAGRLIEVKQDGTVTETYQYDANGNRLNNAQYSKCTTK' A
#
# COMPACT_ATOMS: atom_id res chain seq x y z
N MET A 1 -4.91 -3.91 23.00
CA MET A 1 -3.62 -3.21 22.87
C MET A 1 -3.43 -2.84 21.41
N TYR A 2 -3.02 -1.61 21.13
CA TYR A 2 -2.76 -1.11 19.78
C TYR A 2 -1.29 -0.72 19.66
N GLN A 3 -0.63 -1.14 18.59
CA GLN A 3 0.77 -0.82 18.32
C GLN A 3 0.97 -0.61 16.82
N VAL A 4 1.84 0.33 16.45
CA VAL A 4 2.14 0.61 15.06
C VAL A 4 3.63 0.88 14.87
N TYR A 5 4.19 0.35 13.79
CA TYR A 5 5.57 0.58 13.35
C TYR A 5 5.60 0.97 11.88
N TYR A 6 6.54 1.85 11.52
CA TYR A 6 6.72 2.32 10.17
C TYR A 6 8.15 2.12 9.69
N THR A 7 8.29 1.54 8.51
CA THR A 7 9.56 1.52 7.76
C THR A 7 9.48 2.59 6.68
N ARG A 8 10.57 3.32 6.49
CA ARG A 8 10.68 4.39 5.48
C ARG A 8 11.86 4.14 4.55
N ASP A 9 11.72 4.59 3.31
CA ASP A 9 12.83 4.64 2.37
C ASP A 9 13.75 5.85 2.62
N LYS A 10 14.81 5.96 1.80
CA LYS A 10 15.77 7.07 1.87
C LYS A 10 15.15 8.44 1.57
N ALA A 11 14.01 8.48 0.88
CA ALA A 11 13.26 9.70 0.60
C ALA A 11 12.25 10.03 1.74
N GLY A 12 12.20 9.20 2.79
CA GLY A 12 11.32 9.39 3.94
C GLY A 12 9.88 8.89 3.73
N ARG A 13 9.58 8.27 2.59
CA ARG A 13 8.25 7.72 2.27
C ARG A 13 8.06 6.39 3.00
N ILE A 14 6.86 6.12 3.48
CA ILE A 14 6.56 4.89 4.23
C ILE A 14 6.48 3.72 3.25
N THR A 15 7.35 2.72 3.38
CA THR A 15 7.32 1.51 2.55
C THR A 15 6.58 0.37 3.21
N GLN A 16 6.46 0.39 4.54
CA GLN A 16 5.73 -0.60 5.30
C GLN A 16 5.13 0.01 6.58
N LYS A 17 3.91 -0.40 6.90
CA LYS A 17 3.24 -0.20 8.18
C LYS A 17 2.95 -1.57 8.79
N LEU A 18 3.47 -1.84 9.99
CA LEU A 18 3.04 -2.97 10.80
C LEU A 18 2.04 -2.45 11.83
N GLU A 19 0.86 -3.03 11.86
CA GLU A 19 -0.23 -2.63 12.76
C GLU A 19 -0.68 -3.82 13.58
N THR A 20 -0.55 -3.74 14.90
CA THR A 20 -0.98 -4.78 15.83
C THR A 20 -2.23 -4.35 16.56
N ILE A 21 -3.33 -5.07 16.33
CA ILE A 21 -4.64 -4.84 16.96
C ILE A 21 -4.98 -6.09 17.76
N GLU A 22 -5.14 -5.95 19.07
CA GLU A 22 -5.50 -7.06 19.96
C GLU A 22 -4.55 -8.28 19.87
N GLY A 23 -3.27 -8.02 19.58
CA GLY A 23 -2.23 -9.05 19.48
C GLY A 23 -2.06 -9.65 18.07
N ILE A 24 -2.96 -9.34 17.14
CA ILE A 24 -2.85 -9.73 15.73
C ILE A 24 -2.11 -8.63 14.98
N THR A 25 -1.05 -8.98 14.25
CA THR A 25 -0.25 -8.02 13.47
C THR A 25 -0.56 -8.16 11.98
N HIS A 26 -0.89 -7.04 11.35
CA HIS A 26 -1.06 -6.90 9.91
C HIS A 26 0.11 -6.12 9.31
N SER A 27 0.61 -6.57 8.16
CA SER A 27 1.58 -5.82 7.35
C SER A 27 0.87 -5.11 6.22
N ILE A 28 1.09 -3.80 6.10
CA ILE A 28 0.68 -3.03 4.93
C ILE A 28 1.93 -2.50 4.23
N ASP A 29 2.16 -2.96 3.01
CA ASP A 29 3.30 -2.61 2.19
C ASP A 29 2.89 -1.63 1.09
N TYR A 30 3.71 -0.60 0.87
CA TYR A 30 3.45 0.48 -0.07
C TYR A 30 4.55 0.54 -1.13
N SER A 31 4.16 0.51 -2.39
CA SER A 31 5.09 0.63 -3.53
C SER A 31 4.91 1.96 -4.23
N TYR A 32 6.02 2.59 -4.62
CA TYR A 32 6.04 3.88 -5.29
C TYR A 32 6.72 3.79 -6.66
N ASP A 33 6.27 4.62 -7.61
CA ASP A 33 6.99 4.81 -8.85
C ASP A 33 8.22 5.72 -8.67
N LEU A 34 8.98 5.91 -9.76
CA LEU A 34 10.17 6.76 -9.78
C LEU A 34 9.87 8.24 -9.49
N ALA A 35 8.65 8.71 -9.77
CA ALA A 35 8.19 10.05 -9.44
C ALA A 35 7.69 10.17 -7.98
N GLY A 36 7.67 9.05 -7.24
CA GLY A 36 7.23 8.98 -5.86
C GLY A 36 5.73 8.96 -5.63
N ARG A 37 4.97 8.58 -6.66
CA ARG A 37 3.53 8.37 -6.57
C ARG A 37 3.27 6.93 -6.13
N LEU A 38 2.29 6.74 -5.26
CA LEU A 38 1.90 5.42 -4.76
C LEU A 38 1.26 4.62 -5.88
N ILE A 39 1.77 3.43 -6.19
CA ILE A 39 1.27 2.58 -7.29
C ILE A 39 0.63 1.27 -6.81
N GLU A 40 0.93 0.83 -5.59
CA GLU A 40 0.39 -0.43 -5.05
C GLU A 40 0.33 -0.37 -3.52
N VAL A 41 -0.73 -0.97 -2.98
CA VAL A 41 -0.88 -1.28 -1.55
C VAL A 41 -1.11 -2.79 -1.42
N LYS A 42 -0.32 -3.45 -0.58
CA LYS A 42 -0.52 -4.84 -0.19
C LYS A 42 -0.84 -4.94 1.28
N GLN A 43 -1.84 -5.73 1.65
CA GLN A 43 -2.11 -6.11 3.03
C GLN A 43 -1.85 -7.61 3.19
N ASP A 44 -0.96 -7.96 4.12
CA ASP A 44 -0.56 -9.34 4.41
C ASP A 44 -0.16 -10.11 3.14
N GLY A 45 0.60 -9.43 2.27
CA GLY A 45 1.07 -9.95 0.97
C GLY A 45 0.03 -9.93 -0.15
N THR A 46 -1.23 -9.61 0.12
CA THR A 46 -2.31 -9.54 -0.87
C THR A 46 -2.48 -8.12 -1.38
N VAL A 47 -2.47 -7.92 -2.70
CA VAL A 47 -2.74 -6.61 -3.31
C VAL A 47 -4.17 -6.19 -3.03
N THR A 48 -4.35 -5.08 -2.31
CA THR A 48 -5.67 -4.51 -2.02
C THR A 48 -6.00 -3.37 -2.97
N GLU A 49 -5.00 -2.58 -3.35
CA GLU A 49 -5.15 -1.42 -4.20
C GLU A 49 -3.99 -1.29 -5.19
N THR A 50 -4.31 -0.88 -6.42
CA THR A 50 -3.32 -0.50 -7.43
C THR A 50 -3.72 0.85 -8.01
N TYR A 51 -2.72 1.68 -8.31
CA TYR A 51 -2.94 2.99 -8.90
C TYR A 51 -2.09 3.17 -10.14
N GLN A 52 -2.68 3.80 -11.14
CA GLN A 52 -2.01 4.16 -12.38
C GLN A 52 -2.17 5.65 -12.61
N TYR A 53 -1.18 6.23 -13.27
CA TYR A 53 -1.15 7.67 -13.53
C TYR A 53 -0.82 7.91 -14.99
N ASP A 54 -1.44 8.91 -15.59
CA ASP A 54 -1.03 9.40 -16.91
C ASP A 54 0.29 10.19 -16.81
N ALA A 55 0.81 10.59 -17.98
CA ALA A 55 2.03 11.38 -18.08
C ALA A 55 1.92 12.77 -17.43
N ASN A 56 0.70 13.30 -17.30
CA ASN A 56 0.43 14.60 -16.67
C ASN A 56 0.29 14.48 -15.14
N GLY A 57 0.34 13.26 -14.59
CA GLY A 57 0.21 13.01 -13.16
C GLY A 57 -1.21 12.81 -12.67
N ASN A 58 -2.20 12.75 -13.57
CA ASN A 58 -3.57 12.46 -13.16
C ASN A 58 -3.69 10.96 -12.85
N ARG A 59 -4.28 10.65 -11.70
CA ARG A 59 -4.63 9.27 -11.35
C ARG A 59 -5.72 8.79 -12.30
N LEU A 60 -5.46 7.69 -12.98
CA LEU A 60 -6.45 6.99 -13.78
C LEU A 60 -7.45 6.35 -12.80
N ASN A 61 -8.75 6.59 -13.02
CA ASN A 61 -9.83 6.18 -12.11
C ASN A 61 -9.97 4.66 -11.94
N ASN A 62 -9.17 3.86 -12.65
CA ASN A 62 -9.19 2.41 -12.59
C ASN A 62 -8.34 1.90 -11.43
N ALA A 63 -8.54 2.41 -10.21
CA ALA A 63 -8.01 1.74 -9.04
C ALA A 63 -8.67 0.35 -8.99
N GLN A 64 -7.96 -0.66 -9.48
CA GLN A 64 -8.44 -2.03 -9.48
C GLN A 64 -8.40 -2.45 -8.01
N TYR A 65 -9.54 -2.32 -7.32
CA TYR A 65 -9.78 -3.02 -6.08
C TYR A 65 -9.80 -4.51 -6.43
N SER A 66 -8.72 -5.22 -6.12
CA SER A 66 -8.68 -6.68 -6.24
C SER A 66 -9.52 -7.24 -5.10
N LYS A 67 -10.84 -7.28 -5.29
CA LYS A 67 -11.75 -7.96 -4.37
C LYS A 67 -11.42 -9.44 -4.46
N CYS A 68 -10.68 -9.97 -3.49
CA CYS A 68 -10.41 -11.40 -3.37
C CYS A 68 -11.74 -12.15 -3.49
N THR A 69 -11.95 -12.77 -4.65
CA THR A 69 -13.15 -13.52 -4.99
C THR A 69 -12.75 -14.97 -4.91
N THR A 70 -12.91 -15.56 -3.73
CA THR A 70 -12.90 -17.01 -3.58
C THR A 70 -14.15 -17.53 -4.30
N LYS A 71 -13.95 -18.30 -5.38
CA LYS A 71 -15.02 -19.03 -6.06
C LYS A 71 -15.23 -20.38 -5.38
#